data_AF-A0A8I2Z1H9-F1
#
_entry.id   AF-A0A8I2Z1H9-F1
#
_cell.length_a   1.000
_cell.length_b   1.000
_cell.length_c   1.000
_cell.angle_alpha   90.00
_cell.angle_beta   90.00
_cell.angle_gamma   90.00
#
_symmetry.space_group_name_H-M   'P 1'
#
loop_
_entity.id
_entity.type
_entity.pdbx_description
1 polymer ?
#
loop_
_entity_poly.entity_id
_entity_poly.type
_entity_poly.pdbx_seq_one_letter_code
_entity_poly.pdbx_strand_id
1 'polypeptide(L)'
;MSPVLPSSLSPHVCLLPSPDLVRLFQDASLPPLHEILQSFSPLPQVNTRTTSLTTVLHPSFALRFSDLADIERACLEDDEKRAARTIDWIGERITKQCDLWLKELDDHPDRYAARTPWWDELVPLCRRRSLALKA
;
A
#
# COMPACT_ATOMS: atom_id res chain seq x y z
N MET A 1 -13.49 15.76 -11.54
CA MET A 1 -13.32 14.79 -10.45
C MET A 1 -11.89 14.94 -9.95
N SER A 2 -11.67 15.29 -8.70
CA SER A 2 -10.30 15.41 -8.18
C SER A 2 -9.65 14.02 -8.14
N PRO A 3 -8.37 13.88 -8.54
CA PRO A 3 -7.72 12.59 -8.58
C PRO A 3 -7.71 11.95 -7.19
N VAL A 4 -8.24 10.73 -7.10
CA VAL A 4 -8.15 9.93 -5.88
C VAL A 4 -6.68 9.65 -5.64
N LEU A 5 -6.15 10.14 -4.52
CA LEU A 5 -4.77 9.86 -4.15
C LEU A 5 -4.58 8.33 -4.07
N PRO A 6 -3.54 7.77 -4.70
CA PRO A 6 -3.18 6.37 -4.52
C PRO A 6 -3.10 6.05 -3.04
N SER A 7 -3.51 4.85 -2.64
CA SER A 7 -3.45 4.40 -1.24
C SER A 7 -2.04 4.46 -0.64
N SER A 8 -0.99 4.40 -1.47
CA SER A 8 0.40 4.58 -1.05
C SER A 8 0.75 6.02 -0.66
N LEU A 9 -0.03 7.00 -1.12
CA LEU A 9 0.17 8.44 -0.87
C LEU A 9 -0.84 9.00 0.15
N SER A 10 -1.79 8.20 0.61
CA SER A 10 -2.65 8.63 1.71
C SER A 10 -1.88 8.60 3.03
N PRO A 11 -2.04 9.63 3.88
CA PRO A 11 -1.39 9.65 5.19
C PRO A 11 -1.78 8.42 6.01
N HIS A 12 -0.77 7.82 6.64
CA HIS A 12 -0.94 6.66 7.50
C HIS A 12 -0.74 7.10 8.95
N VAL A 13 -1.77 6.91 9.76
CA VAL A 13 -1.78 7.23 11.18
C VAL A 13 -1.71 5.94 11.98
N CYS A 14 -0.60 5.73 12.68
CA CYS A 14 -0.45 4.61 13.61
C CYS A 14 -1.01 5.02 14.98
N LEU A 15 -1.84 4.17 15.58
CA LEU A 15 -2.46 4.41 16.86
C LEU A 15 -1.82 3.53 17.94
N LEU A 16 -1.56 4.13 19.09
CA LEU A 16 -1.14 3.42 20.30
C LEU A 16 -2.21 3.65 21.38
N PRO A 17 -3.30 2.86 21.39
CA PRO A 17 -4.34 2.98 22.40
C PRO A 17 -3.80 2.52 23.77
N SER A 18 -4.31 3.11 24.85
CA SER A 18 -3.99 2.62 26.19
C SER A 18 -4.60 1.22 26.41
N PRO A 19 -3.97 0.35 27.23
CA PRO A 19 -4.52 -0.97 27.52
C PRO A 19 -5.93 -0.94 28.11
N ASP A 20 -6.23 0.07 28.93
CA ASP A 20 -7.56 0.25 29.53
C ASP A 20 -8.63 0.56 28.48
N LEU A 21 -8.28 1.35 27.46
CA LEU A 21 -9.19 1.65 26.35
C LEU A 21 -9.46 0.40 25.50
N VAL A 22 -8.43 -0.40 25.23
CA VAL A 22 -8.58 -1.67 24.52
C VAL A 22 -9.49 -2.62 25.27
N ARG A 23 -9.31 -2.76 26.59
CA ARG A 23 -10.16 -3.58 27.46
C ARG A 23 -11.60 -3.08 27.46
N LEU A 24 -11.81 -1.76 27.62
CA LEU A 24 -13.13 -1.17 27.57
C LEU A 24 -13.86 -1.47 26.26
N PHE A 25 -13.16 -1.42 25.13
CA PHE A 25 -13.72 -1.73 23.82
C PHE A 25 -14.08 -3.21 23.71
N GLN A 26 -13.22 -4.10 24.20
CA GLN A 26 -13.49 -5.54 24.24
C GLN A 26 -14.70 -5.88 25.14
N ASP A 27 -14.76 -5.32 26.34
CA ASP A 27 -15.86 -5.51 27.30
C ASP A 27 -17.19 -5.01 26.73
N ALA A 28 -17.16 -3.90 25.98
CA ALA A 28 -18.31 -3.35 25.28
C ALA A 28 -18.61 -4.03 23.93
N SER A 29 -17.85 -5.07 23.53
CA SER A 29 -17.97 -5.74 22.23
C SER A 29 -17.88 -4.79 21.03
N LEU A 30 -17.05 -3.75 21.13
CA LEU A 30 -16.81 -2.76 20.09
C LEU A 30 -15.62 -3.15 19.21
N PRO A 31 -15.62 -2.77 17.92
CA PRO A 31 -14.49 -2.98 17.04
C PRO A 31 -13.27 -2.15 17.50
N PRO A 32 -12.04 -2.54 17.12
CA PRO A 32 -10.82 -1.82 17.44
C PRO A 32 -10.87 -0.34 17.02
N LEU A 33 -10.20 0.53 17.78
CA LEU A 33 -10.23 1.99 17.57
C LEU A 33 -9.84 2.40 16.14
N HIS A 34 -8.83 1.76 15.55
CA HIS A 34 -8.39 2.08 14.19
C HIS A 34 -9.47 1.78 13.14
N GLU A 35 -10.26 0.73 13.31
CA GLU A 35 -11.37 0.38 12.39
C GLU A 35 -12.50 1.41 12.48
N ILE A 36 -12.83 1.85 13.70
CA ILE A 36 -13.82 2.89 13.93
C ILE A 36 -13.38 4.19 13.25
N LEU A 37 -12.15 4.62 13.46
CA LEU A 37 -11.61 5.84 12.84
C LEU A 37 -11.54 5.71 11.32
N GLN A 38 -11.28 4.52 10.80
CA GLN A 38 -11.30 4.25 9.36
C GLN A 38 -12.69 4.48 8.74
N SER A 39 -13.78 4.24 9.48
CA SER A 39 -15.15 4.48 8.98
C SER A 39 -15.50 5.97 8.79
N PHE A 40 -14.77 6.88 9.45
CA PHE A 40 -14.91 8.33 9.25
C PHE A 40 -14.07 8.86 8.08
N SER A 41 -13.31 7.99 7.42
CA SER A 41 -12.52 8.30 6.23
C SER A 41 -13.32 7.94 4.96
N PRO A 42 -13.29 8.76 3.90
CA PRO A 42 -12.48 9.96 3.73
C PRO A 42 -13.10 11.22 4.35
N LEU A 43 -12.25 12.12 4.85
CA LEU A 43 -12.67 13.40 5.40
C LEU A 43 -13.08 14.37 4.28
N PRO A 44 -14.23 15.07 4.40
CA PRO A 44 -14.64 16.08 3.45
C PRO A 44 -13.92 17.41 3.68
N GLN A 45 -13.66 18.15 2.59
CA GLN A 45 -13.22 19.56 2.62
C GLN A 45 -11.98 19.86 3.48
N VAL A 46 -10.93 19.04 3.35
CA VAL A 46 -9.69 19.21 4.10
C VAL A 46 -8.75 20.19 3.41
N ASN A 47 -8.25 21.17 4.16
CA ASN A 47 -7.16 22.05 3.72
C ASN A 47 -5.82 21.47 4.19
N THR A 48 -4.94 21.14 3.25
CA THR A 48 -3.55 20.76 3.56
C THR A 48 -2.60 21.88 3.18
N ARG A 49 -1.40 21.88 3.77
CA ARG A 49 -0.31 22.78 3.38
C ARG A 49 0.80 21.98 2.71
N THR A 50 1.28 22.47 1.57
CA THR A 50 2.47 21.93 0.92
C THR A 50 3.74 22.31 1.69
N THR A 51 4.88 21.74 1.31
CA THR A 51 6.20 22.12 1.83
C THR A 51 6.55 23.58 1.58
N SER A 52 5.98 24.19 0.54
CA SER A 52 6.09 25.63 0.25
C SER A 52 5.04 26.47 1.00
N LEU A 53 4.36 25.90 2.00
CA LEU A 53 3.31 26.51 2.81
C LEU A 53 2.08 26.99 2.02
N THR A 54 1.91 26.51 0.79
CA THR A 54 0.72 26.83 -0.01
C THR A 54 -0.45 25.96 0.43
N THR A 55 -1.61 26.57 0.65
CA THR A 55 -2.83 25.86 1.04
C THR A 55 -3.45 25.18 -0.19
N VAL A 56 -3.75 23.90 -0.08
CA VAL A 56 -4.44 23.11 -1.10
C VAL A 56 -5.72 22.55 -0.49
N LEU A 57 -6.86 22.82 -1.13
CA LEU A 57 -8.15 22.30 -0.73
C LEU A 57 -8.38 20.93 -1.38
N HIS A 58 -8.67 19.93 -0.56
CA HIS A 58 -9.02 18.59 -0.97
C HIS A 58 -10.52 18.35 -0.73
N PRO A 59 -11.31 18.03 -1.77
CA PRO A 59 -12.73 17.75 -1.59
C PRO A 59 -12.98 16.45 -0.82
N SER A 60 -12.06 15.48 -0.94
CA SER A 60 -12.07 14.21 -0.23
C SER A 60 -10.64 13.84 0.13
N PHE A 61 -10.38 13.60 1.40
CA PHE A 61 -9.05 13.30 1.94
C PHE A 61 -9.08 11.98 2.69
N ALA A 62 -8.55 10.93 2.05
CA ALA A 62 -8.50 9.60 2.63
C ALA A 62 -7.36 9.49 3.64
N LEU A 63 -7.69 9.12 4.87
CA LEU A 63 -6.75 8.71 5.91
C LEU A 63 -6.75 7.19 6.05
N ARG A 64 -5.59 6.63 6.40
CA ARG A 64 -5.41 5.22 6.78
C ARG A 64 -5.05 5.14 8.25
N PHE A 65 -5.72 4.24 8.98
CA PHE A 65 -5.43 3.98 10.38
C PHE A 65 -4.95 2.54 10.56
N SER A 66 -3.97 2.33 11.45
CA SER A 66 -3.53 0.99 11.85
C SER A 66 -3.08 1.00 13.30
N ASP A 67 -3.10 -0.17 13.93
CA ASP A 67 -2.53 -0.38 15.25
C ASP A 67 -0.99 -0.36 15.16
N LEU A 68 -0.34 0.43 16.02
CA LEU A 68 1.12 0.52 16.06
C LEU A 68 1.76 -0.83 16.37
N ALA A 69 1.19 -1.61 17.29
CA ALA A 69 1.76 -2.89 17.71
C ALA A 69 1.77 -3.92 16.57
N ASP A 70 0.77 -3.88 15.70
CA ASP A 70 0.71 -4.75 14.52
C ASP A 70 1.74 -4.33 13.47
N ILE A 71 1.94 -3.03 13.28
CA ILE A 71 2.98 -2.50 12.39
C ILE A 71 4.38 -2.85 12.91
N GLU A 72 4.63 -2.68 14.21
CA GLU A 72 5.90 -3.07 14.83
C GLU A 72 6.16 -4.57 14.68
N ARG A 73 5.16 -5.41 14.90
CA ARG A 73 5.27 -6.86 14.71
C ARG A 73 5.59 -7.22 13.25
N ALA A 74 5.00 -6.52 12.29
CA ALA A 74 5.30 -6.71 10.87
C ALA A 74 6.70 -6.22 10.49
N CYS A 75 7.20 -5.15 11.12
CA CYS A 75 8.55 -4.63 10.90
C CYS A 75 9.64 -5.49 11.55
N LEU A 76 9.33 -6.15 12.67
CA LEU A 76 10.22 -7.09 13.36
C LEU A 76 10.27 -8.47 12.70
N GLU A 77 9.52 -8.68 11.64
CA GLU A 77 9.51 -9.95 10.97
C GLU A 77 10.86 -10.26 10.32
N ASP A 78 11.28 -11.52 10.44
CA ASP A 78 12.51 -12.03 9.86
C ASP A 78 12.58 -11.77 8.34
N ASP A 79 13.75 -11.28 7.91
CA ASP A 79 13.98 -10.84 6.54
C ASP A 79 13.82 -11.99 5.53
N GLU A 80 14.18 -13.22 5.93
CA GLU A 80 14.07 -14.40 5.08
C GLU A 80 12.60 -14.78 4.83
N LYS A 81 11.76 -14.71 5.86
CA LYS A 81 10.30 -14.91 5.74
C LYS A 81 9.63 -13.83 4.90
N ARG A 82 10.05 -12.57 5.07
CA ARG A 82 9.58 -11.45 4.25
C ARG A 82 9.99 -11.60 2.79
N ALA A 83 11.22 -12.05 2.52
CA ALA A 83 11.70 -12.33 1.17
C ALA A 83 10.92 -13.47 0.52
N ALA A 84 10.71 -14.59 1.23
CA ALA A 84 9.93 -15.72 0.75
C ALA A 84 8.52 -15.32 0.31
N ARG A 85 7.77 -14.60 1.16
CA ARG A 85 6.43 -14.10 0.79
C ARG A 85 6.45 -13.15 -0.40
N THR A 86 7.51 -12.34 -0.52
CA THR A 86 7.66 -11.44 -1.66
C THR A 86 7.88 -12.24 -2.95
N ILE A 87 8.68 -13.30 -2.91
CA ILE A 87 8.90 -14.21 -4.04
C ILE A 87 7.60 -14.92 -4.40
N ASP A 88 6.85 -15.44 -3.42
CA ASP A 88 5.56 -16.08 -3.67
C ASP A 88 4.57 -15.13 -4.33
N TRP A 89 4.50 -13.88 -3.85
CA TRP A 89 3.64 -12.84 -4.41
C TRP A 89 4.02 -12.46 -5.85
N ILE A 90 5.32 -12.39 -6.16
CA ILE A 90 5.81 -12.19 -7.52
C ILE A 90 5.44 -13.41 -8.39
N GLY A 91 5.70 -14.61 -7.87
CA GLY A 91 5.42 -15.87 -8.54
C GLY A 91 3.95 -16.00 -8.93
N GLU A 92 3.03 -15.69 -8.02
CA GLU A 92 1.58 -15.72 -8.30
C GLU A 92 1.20 -14.79 -9.46
N ARG A 93 1.81 -13.60 -9.52
CA ARG A 93 1.56 -12.63 -10.60
C ARG A 93 2.15 -13.09 -11.93
N ILE A 94 3.35 -13.66 -11.92
CA ILE A 94 3.98 -14.22 -13.12
C ILE A 94 3.11 -15.36 -13.65
N THR A 95 2.73 -16.31 -12.80
CA THR A 95 1.90 -17.46 -13.19
C THR A 95 0.58 -17.03 -13.82
N LYS A 96 -0.08 -15.99 -13.30
CA LYS A 96 -1.31 -15.43 -13.90
C LYS A 96 -1.11 -14.85 -15.31
N GLN A 97 0.10 -14.38 -15.63
CA GLN A 97 0.43 -13.76 -16.92
C GLN A 97 1.08 -14.75 -17.89
N CYS A 98 1.67 -15.85 -17.40
CA CYS A 98 2.34 -16.86 -18.23
C CYS A 98 1.44 -17.40 -19.35
N ASP A 99 0.18 -17.72 -19.06
CA ASP A 99 -0.75 -18.23 -20.09
C ASP A 99 -1.04 -17.22 -21.19
N LEU A 100 -1.09 -15.94 -20.85
CA LEU A 100 -1.27 -14.85 -21.82
C LEU A 100 -0.01 -14.69 -22.67
N TRP A 101 1.17 -14.68 -22.03
CA TRP A 101 2.45 -14.54 -22.72
C TRP A 101 2.75 -15.70 -23.67
N LEU A 102 2.39 -16.93 -23.29
CA LEU A 102 2.54 -18.11 -24.16
C LEU A 102 1.64 -17.99 -25.40
N LYS A 103 0.38 -17.55 -25.23
CA LYS A 103 -0.51 -17.29 -26.38
C LYS A 103 0.00 -16.17 -27.29
N GLU A 104 0.46 -15.07 -26.70
CA GLU A 104 1.06 -13.95 -27.47
C GLU A 104 2.30 -14.38 -28.24
N LEU A 105 3.11 -15.28 -27.69
CA LEU A 105 4.30 -15.83 -28.34
C LEU A 105 3.92 -16.73 -29.53
N ASP A 106 2.92 -17.59 -29.37
CA ASP A 106 2.44 -18.48 -30.43
C ASP A 106 1.84 -17.68 -31.60
N ASP A 107 1.08 -16.62 -31.31
CA ASP A 107 0.43 -15.77 -32.32
C ASP A 107 1.42 -14.86 -33.07
N HIS A 108 2.49 -14.40 -32.40
CA HIS A 108 3.43 -13.40 -32.94
C HIS A 108 4.90 -13.68 -32.57
N PRO A 109 5.54 -14.71 -33.15
CA PRO A 109 6.90 -15.13 -32.80
C PRO A 109 7.95 -14.03 -33.05
N ASP A 110 7.77 -13.20 -34.08
CA ASP A 110 8.72 -12.14 -34.44
C ASP A 110 8.69 -10.91 -33.52
N ARG A 111 7.63 -10.72 -32.71
CA ARG A 111 7.50 -9.56 -31.80
C ARG A 111 8.34 -9.70 -30.53
N TYR A 112 8.76 -10.92 -30.18
CA TYR A 112 9.49 -11.16 -28.94
C TYR A 112 10.92 -10.62 -28.95
N ALA A 113 11.56 -10.54 -30.12
CA ALA A 113 12.91 -9.97 -30.26
C ALA A 113 12.95 -8.45 -30.02
N ALA A 114 11.80 -7.76 -30.12
CA ALA A 114 11.69 -6.32 -29.94
C ALA A 114 11.10 -5.90 -28.58
N ARG A 115 10.67 -6.87 -27.76
CA ARG A 115 10.06 -6.57 -26.45
C ARG A 115 11.15 -6.38 -25.41
N THR A 116 11.14 -5.24 -24.71
CA THR A 116 11.91 -5.08 -23.48
C THR A 116 11.51 -6.18 -22.50
N PRO A 117 12.47 -6.79 -21.80
CA PRO A 117 12.17 -7.81 -20.82
C PRO A 117 11.13 -7.36 -19.80
N TRP A 118 10.20 -8.24 -19.42
CA TRP A 118 9.13 -7.93 -18.46
C TRP A 118 9.66 -7.40 -17.12
N TRP A 119 10.90 -7.76 -16.72
CA TRP A 119 11.51 -7.23 -15.50
C TRP A 119 11.86 -5.74 -15.60
N ASP A 120 12.08 -5.20 -16.80
CA ASP A 120 12.28 -3.75 -17.00
C ASP A 120 11.00 -2.95 -16.69
N GLU A 121 9.83 -3.58 -16.77
CA GLU A 121 8.57 -2.98 -16.31
C GLU A 121 8.45 -2.98 -14.77
N LEU A 122 9.19 -3.86 -14.08
CA LEU A 122 9.21 -3.97 -12.61
C LEU A 122 10.28 -3.11 -11.94
N VAL A 123 11.39 -2.81 -12.63
CA VAL A 123 12.48 -1.95 -12.12
C VAL A 123 11.96 -0.59 -11.60
N PRO A 124 11.03 0.12 -12.28
CA PRO A 124 10.45 1.37 -11.77
C PRO A 124 9.67 1.18 -10.46
N LEU A 125 9.01 0.03 -10.27
CA LEU A 125 8.21 -0.27 -9.08
C LEU A 125 9.12 -0.57 -7.87
N CYS A 126 10.23 -1.27 -8.09
CA CYS A 126 11.23 -1.52 -7.04
C CYS A 126 12.00 -0.25 -6.65
N ARG A 127 12.40 0.61 -7.61
CA ARG A 127 13.10 1.87 -7.31
C ARG A 127 12.24 2.88 -6.54
N ARG A 128 10.94 2.97 -6.82
CA ARG A 128 10.02 3.85 -6.06
C ARG A 128 9.90 3.45 -4.58
N ARG A 129 10.08 2.17 -4.25
CA ARG A 129 10.06 1.68 -2.86
C ARG A 129 11.36 2.00 -2.10
N SER A 130 12.51 2.04 -2.79
CA SER A 130 13.81 2.40 -2.19
C SER A 130 13.97 3.90 -1.90
N LEU A 131 13.38 4.78 -2.71
CA LEU A 131 13.40 6.23 -2.46
C LEU A 131 12.47 6.64 -1.31
N ALA A 132 11.41 5.86 -1.03
CA ALA A 132 10.52 6.07 0.12
C ALA A 132 11.12 5.64 1.47
N LEU A 133 12.30 5.01 1.48
CA LEU A 133 13.04 4.58 2.68
C LEU A 133 14.26 5.47 3.00
N LYS A 134 14.52 6.49 2.17
CA LYS A 134 15.64 7.44 2.35
C LYS A 134 15.20 8.91 2.43
N ALA A 135 13.90 9.18 2.51
CA ALA A 135 13.33 10.51 2.71
C ALA A 135 12.61 10.59 4.05
#